data_AF-X1SZ88-F1
#
_entry.id   AF-X1SZ88-F1
#
_cell.length_a   1.000
_cell.length_b   1.000
_cell.length_c   1.000
_cell.angle_alpha   90.00
_cell.angle_beta   90.00
_cell.angle_gamma   90.00
#
_symmetry.space_group_name_H-M   'P 1'
#
loop_
_entity.id
_entity.type
_entity.pdbx_description
1 polymer ?
#
loop_
_entity_poly.entity_id
_entity_poly.type
_entity_poly.pdbx_seq_one_letter_code
_entity_poly.pdbx_strand_id
1 'polypeptide(L)'
;MSLTKYPPEGIITPMKINKDFEYIILWMLYNNDHCTWSEFKSKPVKISPATLSKYLNILISNGLIEKEKKGEYRITSEGRRQYSELQIKGSLETSLNYPPKTIT
;
A
#
# COMPACT_ATOMS: atom_id res chain seq x y z
N MET A 1 -22.34 7.37 -3.66
CA MET A 1 -21.08 8.13 -3.79
C MET A 1 -20.05 7.43 -2.92
N SER A 2 -19.20 6.60 -3.52
CA SER A 2 -18.20 5.83 -2.77
C SER A 2 -17.06 6.77 -2.37
N LEU A 3 -16.90 7.02 -1.08
CA LEU A 3 -15.81 7.82 -0.51
C LEU A 3 -14.51 7.00 -0.57
N THR A 4 -13.87 6.96 -1.74
CA THR A 4 -12.56 6.33 -1.87
C THR A 4 -11.53 7.12 -1.08
N LYS A 5 -10.92 6.46 -0.10
CA LYS A 5 -9.85 6.99 0.74
C LYS A 5 -8.55 6.88 -0.04
N TYR A 6 -7.96 8.00 -0.43
CA TYR A 6 -6.65 8.03 -1.07
C TYR A 6 -5.53 8.20 -0.04
N PRO A 7 -4.33 7.65 -0.32
CA PRO A 7 -3.19 7.80 0.58
C PRO A 7 -2.82 9.28 0.73
N PRO A 8 -2.55 9.76 1.95
CA PRO A 8 -2.07 11.12 2.18
C PRO A 8 -0.70 11.34 1.54
N GLU A 9 -0.35 12.58 1.23
CA GLU A 9 0.91 12.92 0.54
C GLU A 9 2.16 12.38 1.25
N GLY A 10 2.12 12.19 2.58
CA GLY A 10 3.21 11.57 3.35
C GLY A 10 3.53 10.12 2.96
N ILE A 11 2.58 9.36 2.40
CA ILE A 11 2.81 8.01 1.84
C ILE A 11 3.16 8.07 0.35
N ILE A 12 2.78 9.15 -0.33
CA ILE A 12 3.20 9.45 -1.70
C ILE A 12 4.65 9.96 -1.73
N THR A 13 5.16 10.53 -0.64
CA THR A 13 6.54 11.05 -0.56
C THR A 13 7.59 9.93 -0.65
N PRO A 14 7.47 8.78 0.07
CA PRO A 14 8.37 7.65 -0.13
C PRO A 14 8.27 7.06 -1.54
N MET A 15 7.15 7.24 -2.28
CA MET A 15 7.00 6.86 -3.70
C MET A 15 8.07 7.47 -4.62
N LYS A 16 8.61 8.65 -4.25
CA LYS A 16 9.70 9.31 -4.99
C LYS A 16 11.09 8.75 -4.64
N ILE A 17 11.23 8.13 -3.46
CA ILE A 17 12.51 7.72 -2.88
C ILE A 17 12.73 6.21 -3.04
N ASN A 18 11.73 5.40 -2.69
CA ASN A 18 11.68 3.96 -2.92
C ASN A 18 10.37 3.59 -3.62
N LYS A 19 10.47 2.85 -4.72
CA LYS A 19 9.35 2.49 -5.61
C LYS A 19 8.48 1.38 -5.01
N ASP A 20 7.99 1.57 -3.79
CA ASP A 20 7.20 0.58 -3.04
C ASP A 20 5.72 0.58 -3.45
N PHE A 21 5.48 0.32 -4.73
CA PHE A 21 4.13 0.24 -5.30
C PHE A 21 3.29 -0.84 -4.60
N GLU A 22 3.91 -1.92 -4.12
CA GLU A 22 3.25 -2.99 -3.36
C GLU A 22 2.60 -2.45 -2.08
N TYR A 23 3.35 -1.64 -1.33
CA TYR A 23 2.86 -1.04 -0.09
C TYR A 23 1.71 -0.05 -0.35
N ILE A 24 1.78 0.71 -1.44
CA ILE A 24 0.70 1.63 -1.83
C ILE A 24 -0.58 0.87 -2.19
N ILE A 25 -0.44 -0.21 -2.96
CA ILE A 25 -1.57 -1.04 -3.36
C ILE A 25 -2.20 -1.67 -2.12
N LEU A 26 -1.39 -2.21 -1.21
CA LEU A 26 -1.84 -2.75 0.07
C LEU A 26 -2.51 -1.67 0.93
N TRP A 27 -1.95 -0.47 1.03
CA TRP A 27 -2.54 0.66 1.77
C TRP A 27 -3.93 0.99 1.24
N MET A 28 -4.07 1.12 -0.08
CA MET A 28 -5.35 1.46 -0.70
C MET A 28 -6.39 0.38 -0.47
N LEU A 29 -6.03 -0.89 -0.64
CA LEU A 29 -6.96 -1.99 -0.41
C LEU A 29 -7.29 -2.16 1.08
N TYR A 30 -6.33 -1.92 1.98
CA TYR A 30 -6.56 -1.96 3.43
C TYR A 30 -7.58 -0.90 3.88
N ASN A 31 -7.51 0.31 3.31
CA ASN A 31 -8.39 1.43 3.70
C ASN A 31 -9.75 1.43 2.97
N ASN A 32 -9.85 0.82 1.79
CA ASN A 32 -11.07 0.83 0.98
C ASN A 32 -11.79 -0.53 0.91
N ASP A 33 -11.22 -1.59 1.48
CA ASP A 33 -11.64 -3.01 1.37
C ASP A 33 -11.46 -3.59 -0.05
N HIS A 34 -11.88 -2.84 -1.07
CA HIS A 34 -11.77 -3.15 -2.48
C HIS A 34 -11.30 -1.92 -3.27
N CYS A 35 -10.54 -2.13 -4.34
CA CYS A 35 -10.13 -1.07 -5.26
C CYS A 35 -10.22 -1.54 -6.70
N THR A 36 -10.64 -0.64 -7.58
CA THR A 36 -10.70 -0.92 -9.01
C THR A 36 -9.40 -0.49 -9.70
N TRP A 37 -9.09 -1.12 -10.83
CA TRP A 37 -7.94 -0.76 -11.67
C TRP A 37 -7.91 0.75 -12.01
N SER A 38 -9.09 1.34 -12.23
CA SER A 38 -9.24 2.75 -12.56
C SER A 38 -8.80 3.68 -11.42
N GLU A 39 -9.03 3.28 -10.17
CA GLU A 39 -8.64 4.07 -8.99
C GLU A 39 -7.12 4.20 -8.87
N PHE A 40 -6.37 3.12 -9.17
CA PHE A 40 -4.90 3.15 -9.19
C PHE A 40 -4.32 4.02 -10.31
N LYS A 41 -5.07 4.17 -11.41
CA LYS A 41 -4.69 5.01 -12.55
C LYS A 41 -5.01 6.49 -12.30
N SER A 42 -5.98 6.77 -11.43
CA SER A 42 -6.41 8.14 -11.12
C SER A 42 -5.39 8.89 -10.26
N LYS A 43 -5.46 10.22 -10.27
CA LYS A 43 -4.74 11.05 -9.29
C LYS A 43 -5.33 10.77 -7.91
N PRO A 44 -4.53 10.62 -6.85
CA PRO A 44 -3.13 11.09 -6.72
C PRO A 44 -2.03 10.04 -6.98
N VAL A 45 -2.36 8.79 -7.28
CA VAL A 45 -1.41 7.66 -7.30
C VAL A 45 -0.74 7.46 -8.67
N LYS A 46 -1.44 7.75 -9.77
CA LYS A 46 -0.93 7.78 -11.17
C LYS A 46 0.15 6.72 -11.48
N ILE A 47 -0.15 5.44 -11.25
CA ILE A 47 0.77 4.33 -11.56
C ILE A 47 0.66 3.97 -13.04
N SER A 48 1.79 3.73 -13.70
CA SER A 48 1.81 3.21 -15.07
C SER A 48 1.16 1.82 -15.15
N PRO A 49 0.32 1.53 -16.16
CA PRO A 49 -0.44 0.28 -16.24
C PRO A 49 0.45 -0.97 -16.27
N ALA A 50 1.62 -0.90 -16.92
CA ALA A 50 2.58 -2.00 -16.94
C ALA A 50 3.12 -2.32 -15.54
N THR A 51 3.46 -1.27 -14.78
CA THR A 51 3.95 -1.38 -13.40
C THR A 51 2.87 -1.94 -12.49
N LEU A 52 1.66 -1.42 -12.59
CA LEU A 52 0.51 -1.88 -11.81
C LEU A 52 0.21 -3.36 -12.07
N SER A 53 0.20 -3.80 -13.33
CA SER A 53 0.02 -5.22 -13.69
C SER A 53 1.06 -6.10 -13.03
N LYS A 54 2.33 -5.69 -13.05
CA LYS A 54 3.43 -6.46 -12.46
C LYS A 54 3.23 -6.63 -10.96
N TYR A 55 2.99 -5.54 -10.24
CA TYR A 55 2.85 -5.59 -8.79
C TYR A 55 1.55 -6.26 -8.32
N LEU A 56 0.44 -6.08 -9.03
CA LEU A 56 -0.78 -6.83 -8.72
C LEU A 56 -0.57 -8.34 -8.87
N ASN A 57 0.11 -8.79 -9.93
CA ASN A 57 0.41 -10.22 -10.07
C ASN A 57 1.32 -10.74 -8.94
N ILE A 58 2.31 -9.95 -8.50
CA ILE A 58 3.16 -10.32 -7.35
C ILE A 58 2.32 -10.45 -6.09
N LEU A 59 1.49 -9.46 -5.78
CA LEU A 59 0.61 -9.46 -4.60
C LEU A 59 -0.42 -10.60 -4.62
N ILE A 60 -0.96 -10.93 -5.79
CA ILE A 60 -1.86 -12.08 -5.98
C ILE A 60 -1.10 -13.39 -5.76
N SER A 61 0.09 -13.52 -6.35
CA SER A 61 0.93 -14.71 -6.20
C SER A 61 1.37 -14.93 -4.76
N ASN A 62 1.52 -13.85 -3.98
CA ASN A 62 1.84 -13.89 -2.56
C ASN A 62 0.60 -14.09 -1.66
N GLY A 63 -0.61 -14.23 -2.21
CA GLY A 63 -1.83 -14.44 -1.44
C GLY A 63 -2.34 -13.21 -0.67
N LEU A 64 -1.78 -12.03 -0.92
CA LEU A 64 -2.09 -10.80 -0.17
C LEU A 64 -3.34 -10.08 -0.69
N ILE A 65 -3.59 -10.23 -1.98
CA ILE A 65 -4.76 -9.66 -2.64
C ILE A 65 -5.40 -10.73 -3.52
N GLU A 66 -6.70 -10.60 -3.71
CA GLU A 66 -7.46 -11.46 -4.60
C GLU A 66 -8.19 -10.62 -5.65
N LYS A 67 -8.43 -11.23 -6.81
CA LYS A 67 -9.20 -10.59 -7.87
C LYS A 67 -10.65 -11.06 -7.77
N GLU A 68 -11.52 -10.22 -7.23
CA GLU A 68 -12.94 -10.55 -7.08
C GLU A 68 -13.65 -10.55 -8.45
N LYS A 69 -13.42 -9.51 -9.26
CA LYS A 69 -14.06 -9.31 -10.56
C LYS A 69 -13.11 -8.71 -11.59
N LYS A 70 -13.58 -8.54 -12.82
CA LYS A 70 -12.78 -7.97 -13.91
C LYS A 70 -12.41 -6.51 -13.59
N GLY A 71 -11.20 -6.32 -13.08
CA GLY A 71 -10.66 -5.01 -12.73
C GLY A 71 -10.95 -4.59 -11.29
N GLU A 72 -11.44 -5.48 -10.44
CA GLU A 72 -11.69 -5.24 -9.02
C GLU A 72 -10.80 -6.17 -8.19
N TYR A 73 -10.08 -5.58 -7.24
CA TYR A 73 -9.14 -6.27 -6.37
C TYR A 73 -9.56 -6.05 -4.93
N ARG A 74 -9.38 -7.07 -4.10
CA ARG A 74 -9.72 -7.06 -2.67
C ARG A 74 -8.51 -7.49 -1.86
N ILE A 75 -8.34 -6.92 -0.67
CA ILE A 75 -7.31 -7.39 0.27
C ILE A 75 -7.77 -8.68 0.97
N THR A 76 -6.88 -9.65 1.07
CA THR A 76 -7.15 -10.87 1.85
C THR A 76 -6.85 -10.64 3.33
N SER A 77 -7.29 -11.54 4.21
CA SER A 77 -6.92 -11.52 5.63
C SER A 77 -5.41 -11.56 5.84
N GLU A 78 -4.69 -12.27 4.97
CA GLU A 78 -3.23 -12.37 5.00
C GLU A 78 -2.56 -11.05 4.58
N GLY A 79 -3.07 -10.40 3.52
CA GLY A 79 -2.61 -9.07 3.12
C GLY A 79 -2.79 -8.02 4.22
N ARG A 80 -3.91 -8.05 4.94
CA ARG A 80 -4.12 -7.14 6.09
C ARG A 80 -3.12 -7.38 7.20
N ARG A 81 -2.83 -8.64 7.51
CA ARG A 81 -1.86 -9.01 8.53
C ARG A 81 -0.46 -8.57 8.14
N GLN A 82 0.00 -8.89 6.94
CA GLN A 82 1.31 -8.42 6.45
C GLN A 82 1.43 -6.90 6.46
N TYR A 83 0.39 -6.21 5.98
CA TYR A 83 0.38 -4.75 6.00
C TYR A 83 0.47 -4.19 7.43
N SER A 84 -0.25 -4.79 8.38
CA SER A 84 -0.17 -4.41 9.80
C SER A 84 1.22 -4.67 10.38
N GLU A 85 1.87 -5.79 10.04
CA GLU A 85 3.24 -6.08 10.45
C GLU A 85 4.24 -5.08 9.83
N LEU A 86 4.05 -4.66 8.58
CA LEU A 86 4.85 -3.63 7.92
C LEU A 86 4.66 -2.24 8.59
N GLN A 87 3.44 -1.89 8.99
CA GLN A 87 3.18 -0.67 9.78
C GLN A 87 3.94 -0.67 11.10
N ILE A 88 3.91 -1.80 11.81
CA ILE A 88 4.58 -1.96 13.09
C ILE A 88 6.10 -1.86 12.90
N LYS A 89 6.66 -2.55 11.90
CA LYS A 89 8.10 -2.47 11.58
C LYS A 89 8.53 -1.06 11.20
N GLY A 90 7.82 -0.38 10.30
CA GLY A 90 8.15 0.99 9.91
C GLY A 90 8.03 2.00 11.07
N SER A 91 7.07 1.79 11.98
CA SER A 91 6.92 2.61 13.20
C SER A 91 8.04 2.33 14.20
N LEU A 92 8.45 1.08 14.34
CA LEU A 92 9.59 0.68 15.19
C LEU A 92 10.91 1.22 14.64
N GLU A 93 11.12 1.18 13.33
CA GLU A 93 12.32 1.74 12.68
C GLU A 93 12.39 3.26 12.85
N THR A 94 11.25 3.96 12.77
CA THR A 94 11.20 5.41 13.05
C THR A 94 11.45 5.70 14.54
N SER A 95 11.00 4.83 15.44
CA SER A 95 11.26 4.96 16.89
C SER A 95 12.69 4.57 17.29
N LEU A 96 13.40 3.79 16.48
CA LEU A 96 14.79 3.36 16.72
C LEU A 96 15.84 4.31 16.11
N ASN A 97 15.42 5.30 15.31
CA ASN A 97 16.32 6.20 14.57
C ASN A 97 16.27 7.69 15.02
N TYR A 98 15.99 7.96 16.30
CA TYR A 98 16.14 9.30 16.91
C TYR A 98 17.03 9.18 18.17
N PRO A 99 18.00 10.09 18.40
CA PRO A 99 19.26 9.78 19.08
C PRO A 99 19.06 9.41 20.55
N PRO A 100 19.99 8.67 21.16
CA PRO A 100 19.98 8.44 22.60
C PRO A 100 20.11 9.80 23.29
N LYS A 101 19.03 10.28 23.91
CA LYS A 101 19.14 11.37 24.86
C LYS A 101 19.94 10.82 26.04
N THR A 102 21.20 11.23 26.11
CA THR A 102 22.05 11.12 27.30
C THR A 102 21.27 11.64 28.50
N ILE A 103 21.01 10.74 29.44
CA ILE A 103 20.61 11.11 30.79
C ILE A 103 21.90 11.56 31.47
N THR A 104 22.06 12.86 31.67
CA THR A 104 23.07 13.44 32.58
C THR A 104 22.37 13.77 33.88
#